data_AF-A0A1N7F2Z4-F1
#
_entry.id   AF-A0A1N7F2Z4-F1
#
_cell.length_a   1.000
_cell.length_b   1.000
_cell.length_c   1.000
_cell.angle_alpha   90.00
_cell.angle_beta   90.00
_cell.angle_gamma   90.00
#
_symmetry.space_group_name_H-M   'P 1'
#
loop_
_entity.id
_entity.type
_entity.pdbx_description
1 polymer ?
#
loop_
_entity_poly.entity_id
_entity_poly.type
_entity_poly.pdbx_seq_one_letter_code
_entity_poly.pdbx_strand_id
1 'polypeptide(L)'
;MTPHMAPGATVPRTAGVRPSVLLLSSDSRRRYAEDVLRALALPRGAIIQFRYETDYVAGALQQAIANGSAVGRRCLVTFLADRESPETEPFVVPVRFATVVATACVADMAVFRLRVDDYANLEEFPLSEADIRAKGGWFVDRLAEANGGRWYPATTRFPDLHLHERPGDDPDAWLGVARRLARHPTYRSSYFVRTEEPLLGRDRTGTLDAEGRLHLSDGDSVKMRVSFYSDGYTPAAKRLVCATDGTFLKIASDDSYDVASRYDTVEFWLRPETLGFDALARVGITLAADTRAGPAPGGDSLTTSAGFPVVVRRSRSRLLAWVSASAAGAFLVALPAVLGPGVQLPLRVLCAVCGAALLAVANIVISHAR
;
A
#
# COMPACT_ATOMS: atom_id res chain seq x y z
N MET A 1 -37.47 -19.09 16.74
CA MET A 1 -37.01 -20.14 15.82
C MET A 1 -35.86 -19.57 14.99
N THR A 2 -34.64 -19.73 15.49
CA THR A 2 -33.40 -19.38 14.79
C THR A 2 -33.09 -20.49 13.77
N PRO A 3 -32.81 -20.17 12.50
CA PRO A 3 -32.50 -21.19 11.51
C PRO A 3 -31.11 -21.75 11.81
N HIS A 4 -31.07 -23.07 11.99
CA HIS A 4 -29.86 -23.86 12.13
C HIS A 4 -29.12 -23.81 10.78
N MET A 5 -28.08 -23.00 10.66
CA MET A 5 -27.18 -23.04 9.50
C MET A 5 -26.40 -24.36 9.54
N ALA A 6 -26.51 -25.14 8.46
CA ALA A 6 -25.76 -26.37 8.27
C ALA A 6 -24.26 -26.07 8.09
N PRO A 7 -23.36 -26.84 8.72
CA PRO A 7 -21.93 -26.74 8.49
C PRO A 7 -21.56 -27.52 7.22
N GLY A 8 -20.69 -26.96 6.37
CA GLY A 8 -19.90 -27.77 5.44
C GLY A 8 -20.17 -27.60 3.95
N ALA A 9 -20.45 -26.39 3.46
CA ALA A 9 -20.14 -26.10 2.06
C ALA A 9 -18.63 -25.83 1.93
N THR A 10 -17.84 -26.88 1.67
CA THR A 10 -16.44 -26.75 1.26
C THR A 10 -16.39 -25.93 -0.01
N VAL A 11 -16.05 -24.64 0.11
CA VAL A 11 -15.78 -23.78 -1.04
C VAL A 11 -14.66 -24.44 -1.84
N PRO A 12 -14.87 -24.73 -3.15
CA PRO A 12 -13.86 -25.39 -3.95
C PRO A 12 -12.57 -24.55 -3.95
N ARG A 13 -11.47 -25.15 -3.47
CA ARG A 13 -10.12 -24.57 -3.50
C ARG A 13 -9.79 -24.22 -4.95
N THR A 14 -9.91 -22.94 -5.32
CA THR A 14 -9.38 -22.48 -6.61
C THR A 14 -7.87 -22.58 -6.49
N ALA A 15 -7.23 -23.40 -7.34
CA ALA A 15 -5.78 -23.54 -7.32
C ALA A 15 -5.16 -22.18 -7.71
N GLY A 16 -4.76 -21.40 -6.71
CA GLY A 16 -4.07 -20.12 -6.91
C GLY A 16 -2.82 -20.31 -7.76
N VAL A 17 -2.41 -19.27 -8.48
CA VAL A 17 -1.22 -19.30 -9.33
C VAL A 17 0.00 -19.50 -8.44
N ARG A 18 0.72 -20.61 -8.62
CA ARG A 18 1.93 -20.87 -7.82
C ARG A 18 2.98 -19.78 -8.06
N PRO A 19 3.64 -19.28 -7.00
CA PRO A 19 4.74 -18.34 -7.17
C PRO A 19 5.88 -19.01 -7.94
N SER A 20 6.50 -18.25 -8.83
CA SER A 20 7.62 -18.71 -9.67
C SER A 20 8.96 -18.03 -9.31
N VAL A 21 8.90 -17.07 -8.40
CA VAL A 21 10.05 -16.35 -7.85
C VAL A 21 9.90 -16.31 -6.32
N LEU A 22 10.96 -16.62 -5.60
CA LEU A 22 11.06 -16.45 -4.16
C LEU A 22 12.00 -15.28 -3.88
N LEU A 23 11.57 -14.38 -2.99
CA LEU A 23 12.35 -13.25 -2.51
C LEU A 23 12.39 -13.28 -0.99
N LEU A 24 13.54 -13.64 -0.43
CA LEU A 24 13.77 -13.68 1.01
C LEU A 24 14.21 -12.31 1.52
N SER A 25 13.65 -11.88 2.64
CA SER A 25 14.19 -10.82 3.49
C SER A 25 14.66 -11.42 4.81
N SER A 26 15.56 -10.75 5.51
CA SER A 26 16.16 -11.26 6.74
C SER A 26 16.24 -10.22 7.85
N ASP A 27 16.72 -10.65 9.01
CA ASP A 27 17.06 -9.82 10.16
C ASP A 27 18.56 -9.41 10.19
N SER A 28 19.38 -9.91 9.26
CA SER A 28 20.80 -9.58 9.17
C SER A 28 21.10 -8.09 9.00
N ARG A 29 20.14 -7.31 8.49
CA ARG A 29 20.18 -5.85 8.50
C ARG A 29 18.81 -5.31 8.89
N ARG A 30 18.79 -4.27 9.73
CA ARG A 30 17.56 -3.58 10.18
C ARG A 30 16.61 -3.25 9.02
N ARG A 31 17.15 -2.75 7.90
CA ARG A 31 16.35 -2.39 6.73
C ARG A 31 15.65 -3.57 6.06
N TYR A 32 16.22 -4.77 6.10
CA TYR A 32 15.57 -5.97 5.56
C TYR A 32 14.37 -6.39 6.41
N ALA A 33 14.48 -6.25 7.74
CA ALA A 33 13.35 -6.46 8.63
C ALA A 33 12.25 -5.39 8.43
N GLU A 34 12.63 -4.13 8.26
CA GLU A 34 11.69 -3.04 7.96
C GLU A 34 11.01 -3.21 6.59
N ASP A 35 11.68 -3.79 5.59
CA ASP A 35 11.08 -4.08 4.28
C ASP A 35 9.98 -5.17 4.40
N VAL A 36 10.06 -6.11 5.35
CA VAL A 36 8.97 -7.05 5.67
C VAL A 36 7.78 -6.33 6.31
N LEU A 37 8.02 -5.44 7.27
CA LEU A 37 6.96 -4.63 7.89
C LEU A 37 6.29 -3.74 6.85
N ARG A 38 7.06 -3.13 5.94
CA ARG A 38 6.53 -2.37 4.82
C ARG A 38 5.72 -3.24 3.86
N ALA A 39 6.19 -4.45 3.55
CA ALA A 39 5.48 -5.39 2.70
C ALA A 39 4.12 -5.75 3.30
N LEU A 40 3.99 -5.85 4.63
CA LEU A 40 2.72 -6.06 5.31
C LEU A 40 1.84 -4.80 5.34
N ALA A 41 2.44 -3.64 5.52
CA ALA A 41 1.70 -2.40 5.75
C ALA A 41 1.11 -1.74 4.49
N LEU A 42 1.67 -2.01 3.31
CA LEU A 42 1.17 -1.44 2.05
C LEU A 42 -0.22 -2.02 1.67
N PRO A 43 -1.11 -1.22 1.06
CA PRO A 43 -2.34 -1.76 0.51
C PRO A 43 -2.07 -2.62 -0.74
N ARG A 44 -3.01 -3.50 -1.07
CA ARG A 44 -2.97 -4.29 -2.31
C ARG A 44 -2.79 -3.38 -3.53
N GLY A 45 -1.94 -3.80 -4.46
CA GLY A 45 -1.63 -3.04 -5.69
C GLY A 45 -0.50 -2.02 -5.52
N ALA A 46 -0.01 -1.75 -4.31
CA ALA A 46 1.09 -0.81 -4.12
C ALA A 46 2.43 -1.40 -4.55
N ILE A 47 3.41 -0.53 -4.84
CA ILE A 47 4.76 -0.96 -5.22
C ILE A 47 5.70 -0.93 -4.02
N ILE A 48 6.37 -2.06 -3.77
CA ILE A 48 7.53 -2.16 -2.88
C ILE A 48 8.79 -2.47 -3.69
N GLN A 49 9.96 -2.18 -3.13
CA GLN A 49 11.24 -2.44 -3.78
C GLN A 49 12.15 -3.26 -2.88
N PHE A 50 12.64 -4.37 -3.42
CA PHE A 50 13.66 -5.23 -2.81
C PHE A 50 14.98 -5.08 -3.56
N ARG A 51 16.10 -5.21 -2.84
CA ARG A 51 17.45 -5.07 -3.40
C ARG A 51 18.31 -6.22 -2.90
N TYR A 52 19.06 -6.80 -3.81
CA TYR A 52 20.00 -7.88 -3.54
C TYR A 52 21.31 -7.57 -4.23
N GLU A 53 22.44 -7.86 -3.60
CA GLU A 53 23.71 -7.98 -4.31
C GLU A 53 23.57 -9.13 -5.32
N THR A 54 24.17 -9.02 -6.49
CA THR A 54 23.98 -9.96 -7.60
C THR A 54 24.39 -11.39 -7.21
N ASP A 55 25.39 -11.54 -6.32
CA ASP A 55 25.83 -12.83 -5.79
C ASP A 55 24.78 -13.56 -4.94
N TYR A 56 23.76 -12.83 -4.47
CA TYR A 56 22.60 -13.34 -3.76
C TYR A 56 21.41 -13.66 -4.68
N VAL A 57 21.55 -13.47 -6.00
CA VAL A 57 20.53 -13.80 -6.99
C VAL A 57 20.95 -15.06 -7.73
N ALA A 58 20.10 -16.09 -7.76
CA ALA A 58 20.40 -17.32 -8.48
C ALA A 58 20.57 -17.05 -9.99
N GLY A 59 21.53 -17.74 -10.63
CA GLY A 59 21.87 -17.50 -12.05
C GLY A 59 20.69 -17.58 -13.02
N ALA A 60 19.74 -18.49 -12.79
CA ALA A 60 18.51 -18.57 -13.60
C ALA A 60 17.62 -17.33 -13.46
N LEU A 61 17.55 -16.74 -12.27
CA LEU A 61 16.83 -15.49 -12.05
C LEU A 61 17.59 -14.30 -12.62
N GLN A 62 18.93 -14.27 -12.53
CA GLN A 62 19.75 -13.26 -13.20
C GLN A 62 19.52 -13.26 -14.72
N GLN A 63 19.50 -14.44 -15.35
CA GLN A 63 19.17 -14.60 -16.76
C GLN A 63 17.75 -14.10 -17.08
N ALA A 64 16.77 -14.40 -16.22
CA ALA A 64 15.41 -13.92 -16.37
C ALA A 64 15.28 -12.39 -16.24
N ILE A 65 16.12 -11.76 -15.41
CA ILE A 65 16.22 -10.29 -15.33
C ILE A 65 16.81 -9.75 -16.63
N ALA A 66 17.94 -10.31 -17.08
CA ALA A 66 18.67 -9.85 -18.26
C ALA A 66 17.84 -9.92 -19.55
N ASN A 67 17.00 -10.94 -19.70
CA ASN A 67 16.12 -11.10 -20.87
C ASN A 67 14.70 -10.52 -20.68
N GLY A 68 14.43 -9.85 -19.54
CA GLY A 68 13.13 -9.25 -19.22
C GLY A 68 12.02 -10.22 -18.84
N SER A 69 12.25 -11.54 -18.88
CA SER A 69 11.23 -12.55 -18.56
C SER A 69 10.89 -12.67 -17.08
N ALA A 70 11.61 -11.97 -16.19
CA ALA A 70 11.27 -11.86 -14.78
C ALA A 70 10.02 -11.00 -14.52
N VAL A 71 9.73 -10.02 -15.39
CA VAL A 71 8.56 -9.14 -15.26
C VAL A 71 7.26 -9.92 -15.52
N GLY A 72 6.23 -9.63 -14.74
CA GLY A 72 4.94 -10.33 -14.74
C GLY A 72 4.93 -11.62 -13.93
N ARG A 73 6.08 -12.12 -13.47
CA ARG A 73 6.14 -13.34 -12.66
C ARG A 73 5.55 -13.11 -11.27
N ARG A 74 4.77 -14.10 -10.83
CA ARG A 74 4.29 -14.21 -9.45
C ARG A 74 5.45 -14.51 -8.53
N CYS A 75 5.55 -13.80 -7.42
CA CYS A 75 6.58 -13.97 -6.41
C CYS A 75 6.01 -14.12 -5.01
N LEU A 76 6.77 -14.79 -4.15
CA LEU A 76 6.50 -14.92 -2.73
C LEU A 76 7.58 -14.16 -1.96
N VAL A 77 7.16 -13.19 -1.15
CA VAL A 77 8.01 -12.52 -0.16
C VAL A 77 7.97 -13.33 1.12
N THR A 78 9.13 -13.73 1.62
CA THR A 78 9.29 -14.57 2.81
C THR A 78 10.34 -13.97 3.73
N PHE A 79 10.08 -14.00 5.04
CA PHE A 79 11.07 -13.66 6.05
C PHE A 79 11.87 -14.91 6.45
N LEU A 80 13.19 -14.77 6.52
CA LEU A 80 14.13 -15.80 6.98
C LEU A 80 15.10 -15.18 7.99
N ALA A 81 15.17 -15.72 9.20
CA ALA A 81 16.12 -15.30 10.24
C ALA A 81 17.00 -16.46 10.72
N ASP A 82 18.05 -16.11 11.47
CA ASP A 82 18.95 -17.04 12.16
C ASP A 82 19.70 -18.05 11.26
N ARG A 83 19.73 -17.85 9.94
CA ARG A 83 20.38 -18.77 8.99
C ARG A 83 21.87 -18.99 9.29
N GLU A 84 22.54 -17.96 9.78
CA GLU A 84 23.99 -17.98 10.04
C GLU A 84 24.34 -18.39 11.47
N SER A 85 23.33 -18.61 12.31
CA SER A 85 23.48 -18.97 13.70
C SER A 85 23.65 -20.49 13.83
N PRO A 86 24.83 -21.01 14.23
CA PRO A 86 25.07 -22.46 14.30
C PRO A 86 24.29 -23.15 15.42
N GLU A 87 23.78 -22.38 16.39
CA GLU A 87 23.10 -22.90 17.59
C GLU A 87 21.58 -22.98 17.42
N THR A 88 21.02 -22.40 16.36
CA THR A 88 19.57 -22.25 16.20
C THR A 88 19.12 -22.58 14.79
N GLU A 89 18.07 -23.38 14.69
CA GLU A 89 17.40 -23.65 13.42
C GLU A 89 16.85 -22.37 12.79
N PRO A 90 16.99 -22.18 11.46
CA PRO A 90 16.50 -21.00 10.77
C PRO A 90 15.00 -20.77 10.97
N PHE A 91 14.59 -19.52 11.13
CA PHE A 91 13.18 -19.17 11.31
C PHE A 91 12.58 -18.67 10.00
N VAL A 92 11.56 -19.35 9.45
CA VAL A 92 10.95 -18.99 8.15
C VAL A 92 9.46 -18.67 8.26
N VAL A 93 9.04 -17.52 7.73
CA VAL A 93 7.61 -17.15 7.66
C VAL A 93 7.29 -16.55 6.29
N PRO A 94 6.40 -17.18 5.51
CA PRO A 94 5.90 -16.59 4.28
C PRO A 94 5.04 -15.37 4.60
N VAL A 95 5.26 -14.26 3.91
CA VAL A 95 4.68 -12.97 4.30
C VAL A 95 3.57 -12.58 3.35
N ARG A 96 3.90 -12.43 2.07
CA ARG A 96 2.99 -11.82 1.11
C ARG A 96 3.29 -12.27 -0.30
N PHE A 97 2.25 -12.43 -1.10
CA PHE A 97 2.41 -12.60 -2.52
C PHE A 97 2.56 -11.24 -3.22
N ALA A 98 3.27 -11.24 -4.34
CA ALA A 98 3.44 -10.06 -5.15
C ALA A 98 3.71 -10.43 -6.61
N THR A 99 3.72 -9.45 -7.49
CA THR A 99 4.08 -9.63 -8.90
C THR A 99 5.24 -8.72 -9.25
N VAL A 100 6.25 -9.26 -9.93
CA VAL A 100 7.40 -8.47 -10.40
C VAL A 100 6.93 -7.52 -11.49
N VAL A 101 6.97 -6.21 -11.25
CA VAL A 101 6.54 -5.21 -12.25
C VAL A 101 7.71 -4.55 -12.97
N ALA A 102 8.89 -4.54 -12.36
CA ALA A 102 10.12 -4.12 -13.01
C ALA A 102 11.32 -4.74 -12.31
N THR A 103 12.38 -4.97 -13.08
CA THR A 103 13.69 -5.37 -12.58
C THR A 103 14.76 -4.47 -13.18
N ALA A 104 15.80 -4.18 -12.41
CA ALA A 104 16.97 -3.45 -12.89
C ALA A 104 18.24 -4.03 -12.28
N CYS A 105 19.30 -4.13 -13.08
CA CYS A 105 20.65 -4.36 -12.57
C CYS A 105 21.35 -3.01 -12.53
N VAL A 106 21.79 -2.57 -11.35
CA VAL A 106 22.52 -1.32 -11.15
C VAL A 106 23.81 -1.66 -10.44
N ALA A 107 24.93 -1.56 -11.16
CA ALA A 107 26.23 -2.08 -10.71
C ALA A 107 26.14 -3.57 -10.33
N ASP A 108 26.52 -3.91 -9.10
CA ASP A 108 26.51 -5.24 -8.49
C ASP A 108 25.20 -5.53 -7.71
N MET A 109 24.13 -4.78 -7.98
CA MET A 109 22.82 -4.97 -7.35
C MET A 109 21.72 -5.31 -8.34
N ALA A 110 20.88 -6.27 -7.97
CA ALA A 110 19.59 -6.51 -8.58
C ALA A 110 18.48 -5.83 -7.76
N VAL A 111 17.70 -4.99 -8.44
CA VAL A 111 16.56 -4.28 -7.87
C VAL A 111 15.27 -4.86 -8.44
N PHE A 112 14.37 -5.28 -7.56
CA PHE A 112 13.03 -5.75 -7.90
C PHE A 112 12.00 -4.74 -7.43
N ARG A 113 11.14 -4.28 -8.35
CA ARG A 113 9.91 -3.56 -8.01
C ARG A 113 8.77 -4.55 -8.08
N LEU A 114 8.04 -4.66 -6.98
CA LEU A 114 7.00 -5.66 -6.76
C LEU A 114 5.68 -4.96 -6.51
N ARG A 115 4.63 -5.37 -7.22
CA ARG A 115 3.25 -5.01 -6.88
C ARG A 115 2.75 -5.97 -5.83
N VAL A 116 2.54 -5.49 -4.61
CA VAL A 116 2.07 -6.33 -3.50
C VAL A 116 0.63 -6.75 -3.72
N ASP A 117 0.30 -7.97 -3.30
CA ASP A 117 -0.99 -8.58 -3.53
C ASP A 117 -1.55 -9.14 -2.20
N ASP A 118 -2.22 -10.29 -2.25
CA ASP A 118 -2.77 -10.95 -1.07
C ASP A 118 -1.67 -11.42 -0.08
N TYR A 119 -2.02 -11.51 1.21
CA TYR A 119 -1.15 -12.09 2.24
C TYR A 119 -1.03 -13.61 2.07
N ALA A 120 0.06 -14.18 2.57
CA ALA A 120 0.17 -15.63 2.61
C ALA A 120 -0.91 -16.22 3.53
N ASN A 121 -1.74 -17.15 3.04
CA ASN A 121 -2.62 -17.90 3.92
C ASN A 121 -1.79 -18.92 4.71
N LEU A 122 -1.71 -18.71 6.02
CA LEU A 122 -0.91 -19.51 6.93
C LEU A 122 -1.76 -20.41 7.84
N GLU A 123 -3.02 -20.71 7.50
CA GLU A 123 -3.87 -21.60 8.32
C GLU A 123 -3.25 -22.97 8.58
N GLU A 124 -2.66 -23.59 7.55
CA GLU A 124 -1.98 -24.88 7.64
C GLU A 124 -0.49 -24.74 8.02
N PHE A 125 0.01 -23.51 8.20
CA PHE A 125 1.40 -23.25 8.55
C PHE A 125 1.60 -23.29 10.08
N PRO A 126 2.74 -23.76 10.60
CA PRO A 126 2.95 -23.86 12.04
C PRO A 126 2.81 -22.53 12.78
N LEU A 127 2.33 -22.58 14.03
CA LEU A 127 2.14 -21.40 14.89
C LEU A 127 3.17 -21.32 16.03
N SER A 128 3.66 -22.47 16.51
CA SER A 128 4.68 -22.52 17.56
C SER A 128 6.05 -22.14 17.00
N GLU A 129 6.89 -21.48 17.78
CA GLU A 129 8.23 -21.08 17.33
C GLU A 129 9.09 -22.30 16.95
N ALA A 130 9.03 -23.37 17.76
CA ALA A 130 9.78 -24.59 17.51
C ALA A 130 9.42 -25.24 16.16
N ASP A 131 8.13 -25.33 15.84
CA ASP A 131 7.68 -25.92 14.57
C ASP A 131 7.99 -25.01 13.38
N ILE A 132 7.91 -23.68 13.56
CA ILE A 132 8.32 -22.71 12.53
C ILE A 132 9.82 -22.88 12.22
N ARG A 133 10.65 -23.04 13.24
CA ARG A 133 12.10 -23.27 13.09
C ARG A 133 12.40 -24.60 12.43
N ALA A 134 11.73 -25.68 12.85
CA ALA A 134 11.87 -26.99 12.21
C ALA A 134 11.49 -26.95 10.72
N LYS A 135 10.41 -26.22 10.39
CA LYS A 135 10.02 -25.97 8.99
C LYS A 135 11.05 -25.13 8.25
N GLY A 136 11.70 -24.18 8.93
CA GLY A 136 12.75 -23.32 8.40
C GLY A 136 14.03 -24.07 8.07
N GLY A 137 14.52 -24.94 8.95
CA GLY A 137 15.64 -25.84 8.67
C GLY A 137 15.38 -26.68 7.41
N TRP A 138 14.25 -27.40 7.38
CA TRP A 138 13.83 -28.15 6.19
C TRP A 138 13.77 -27.30 4.93
N PHE A 139 13.22 -26.08 5.02
CA PHE A 139 13.08 -25.20 3.88
C PHE A 139 14.44 -24.74 3.33
N VAL A 140 15.37 -24.36 4.22
CA VAL A 140 16.71 -23.91 3.84
C VAL A 140 17.50 -25.04 3.18
N ASP A 141 17.44 -26.27 3.72
CA ASP A 141 18.11 -27.43 3.14
C ASP A 141 17.61 -27.72 1.72
N ARG A 142 16.29 -27.75 1.54
CA ARG A 142 15.67 -27.98 0.22
C ARG A 142 15.91 -26.83 -0.74
N LEU A 143 15.99 -25.59 -0.25
CA LEU A 143 16.34 -24.44 -1.06
C LEU A 143 17.78 -24.55 -1.58
N ALA A 144 18.75 -24.94 -0.73
CA ALA A 144 20.13 -25.14 -1.14
C ALA A 144 20.24 -26.31 -2.14
N GLU A 145 19.60 -27.44 -1.88
CA GLU A 145 19.55 -28.61 -2.78
C GLU A 145 19.03 -28.22 -4.17
N ALA A 146 17.90 -27.50 -4.23
CA ALA A 146 17.29 -27.05 -5.49
C ALA A 146 18.18 -26.10 -6.32
N ASN A 147 19.20 -25.52 -5.69
CA ASN A 147 20.15 -24.58 -6.30
C ASN A 147 21.59 -25.13 -6.30
N GLY A 148 21.75 -26.46 -6.32
CA GLY A 148 23.05 -27.11 -6.50
C GLY A 148 23.98 -27.00 -5.29
N GLY A 149 23.40 -26.99 -4.08
CA GLY A 149 24.13 -26.87 -2.82
C GLY A 149 24.47 -25.42 -2.42
N ARG A 150 24.12 -24.42 -3.25
CA ARG A 150 24.31 -23.00 -2.92
C ARG A 150 23.00 -22.35 -2.52
N TRP A 151 23.06 -21.54 -1.48
CA TRP A 151 21.93 -20.74 -1.01
C TRP A 151 21.80 -19.43 -1.80
N TYR A 152 20.57 -19.07 -2.16
CA TYR A 152 20.23 -17.80 -2.79
C TYR A 152 18.93 -17.24 -2.20
N PRO A 153 18.91 -16.01 -1.66
CA PRO A 153 17.69 -15.38 -1.16
C PRO A 153 16.75 -14.91 -2.27
N ALA A 154 17.24 -14.74 -3.50
CA ALA A 154 16.40 -14.47 -4.67
C ALA A 154 16.58 -15.59 -5.71
N THR A 155 15.53 -16.39 -5.94
CA THR A 155 15.63 -17.55 -6.86
C THR A 155 14.29 -17.92 -7.51
N THR A 156 14.35 -18.66 -8.62
CA THR A 156 13.20 -19.30 -9.28
C THR A 156 13.04 -20.78 -8.91
N ARG A 157 13.99 -21.36 -8.16
CA ARG A 157 13.97 -22.77 -7.74
C ARG A 157 13.91 -22.84 -6.23
N PHE A 158 12.76 -23.19 -5.69
CA PHE A 158 12.53 -23.27 -4.25
C PHE A 158 11.46 -24.33 -3.95
N PRO A 159 11.50 -24.96 -2.76
CA PRO A 159 10.50 -25.94 -2.37
C PRO A 159 9.11 -25.30 -2.25
N ASP A 160 8.07 -26.05 -2.61
CA ASP A 160 6.68 -25.64 -2.42
C ASP A 160 6.37 -25.59 -0.91
N LEU A 161 5.93 -24.43 -0.44
CA LEU A 161 5.52 -24.22 0.95
C LEU A 161 4.04 -24.59 1.18
N HIS A 162 3.35 -25.09 0.14
CA HIS A 162 1.94 -25.46 0.12
C HIS A 162 1.03 -24.32 0.58
N LEU A 163 1.37 -23.11 0.14
CA LEU A 163 0.60 -21.91 0.45
C LEU A 163 -0.55 -21.77 -0.54
N HIS A 164 -1.67 -21.26 -0.04
CA HIS A 164 -2.81 -20.90 -0.86
C HIS A 164 -3.05 -19.40 -0.79
N GLU A 165 -3.56 -18.85 -1.89
CA GLU A 165 -4.07 -17.49 -1.92
C GLU A 165 -5.54 -17.52 -1.47
N ARG A 166 -5.90 -16.62 -0.55
CA ARG A 166 -7.28 -16.24 -0.37
C ARG A 166 -7.49 -14.96 -1.17
N PRO A 167 -8.40 -14.95 -2.15
CA PRO A 167 -8.64 -13.76 -2.94
C PRO A 167 -9.06 -12.60 -2.03
N GLY A 168 -8.35 -11.48 -2.12
CA GLY A 168 -8.70 -10.25 -1.42
C GLY A 168 -7.76 -9.93 -0.26
N ASP A 169 -7.86 -8.69 0.20
CA ASP A 169 -7.13 -8.15 1.35
C ASP A 169 -7.70 -8.71 2.67
N ASP A 170 -7.57 -10.02 2.89
CA ASP A 170 -8.10 -10.76 4.04
C ASP A 170 -7.38 -10.34 5.35
N PRO A 171 -8.08 -9.68 6.30
CA PRO A 171 -7.50 -9.28 7.58
C PRO A 171 -7.00 -10.46 8.42
N ASP A 172 -7.62 -11.63 8.30
CA ASP A 172 -7.24 -12.82 9.08
C ASP A 172 -5.93 -13.42 8.58
N ALA A 173 -5.73 -13.42 7.25
CA ALA A 173 -4.46 -13.83 6.64
C ALA A 173 -3.33 -12.89 7.06
N TRP A 174 -3.55 -11.57 7.03
CA TRP A 174 -2.59 -10.58 7.53
C TRP A 174 -2.22 -10.83 9.00
N LEU A 175 -3.23 -11.00 9.86
CA LEU A 175 -3.00 -11.22 11.29
C LEU A 175 -2.28 -12.55 11.55
N GLY A 176 -2.58 -13.58 10.75
CA GLY A 176 -1.91 -14.88 10.78
C GLY A 176 -0.41 -14.78 10.48
N VAL A 177 -0.02 -13.92 9.54
CA VAL A 177 1.39 -13.61 9.25
C VAL A 177 2.02 -12.83 10.40
N ALA A 178 1.37 -11.75 10.85
CA ALA A 178 1.89 -10.89 11.91
C ALA A 178 2.15 -11.65 13.23
N ARG A 179 1.21 -12.51 13.64
CA ARG A 179 1.36 -13.38 14.83
C ARG A 179 2.56 -14.31 14.74
N ARG A 180 2.85 -14.86 13.57
CA ARG A 180 4.00 -15.76 13.36
C ARG A 180 5.30 -14.98 13.37
N LEU A 181 5.37 -13.85 12.66
CA LEU A 181 6.55 -12.98 12.72
C LEU A 181 6.87 -12.54 14.15
N ALA A 182 5.86 -12.20 14.95
CA ALA A 182 6.03 -11.79 16.35
C ALA A 182 6.64 -12.87 17.27
N ARG A 183 6.66 -14.14 16.85
CA ARG A 183 7.38 -15.20 17.58
C ARG A 183 8.89 -14.98 17.56
N HIS A 184 9.42 -14.39 16.49
CA HIS A 184 10.84 -14.09 16.37
C HIS A 184 11.24 -12.85 17.20
N PRO A 185 12.38 -12.86 17.91
CA PRO A 185 12.88 -11.70 18.66
C PRO A 185 12.92 -10.39 17.87
N THR A 186 13.25 -10.44 16.57
CA THR A 186 13.28 -9.28 15.66
C THR A 186 11.97 -8.49 15.64
N TYR A 187 10.82 -9.17 15.71
CA TYR A 187 9.51 -8.52 15.61
C TYR A 187 8.66 -8.57 16.87
N ARG A 188 9.12 -9.26 17.92
CA ARG A 188 8.36 -9.44 19.18
C ARG A 188 7.85 -8.12 19.78
N SER A 189 8.63 -7.05 19.64
CA SER A 189 8.30 -5.69 20.12
C SER A 189 7.86 -4.73 19.01
N SER A 190 7.65 -5.23 17.79
CA SER A 190 7.27 -4.41 16.63
C SER A 190 5.76 -4.26 16.51
N TYR A 191 5.33 -3.13 15.96
CA TYR A 191 3.93 -2.93 15.57
C TYR A 191 3.77 -3.23 14.09
N PHE A 192 2.92 -4.20 13.79
CA PHE A 192 2.51 -4.54 12.44
C PHE A 192 1.40 -3.60 12.03
N VAL A 193 1.50 -3.03 10.84
CA VAL A 193 0.46 -2.16 10.26
C VAL A 193 -0.14 -2.87 9.06
N ARG A 194 -1.42 -2.61 8.78
CA ARG A 194 -2.14 -2.94 7.55
C ARG A 194 -2.87 -1.70 7.09
N THR A 195 -2.55 -1.24 5.88
CA THR A 195 -3.33 -0.22 5.20
C THR A 195 -4.30 -0.93 4.27
N GLU A 196 -5.60 -0.73 4.47
CA GLU A 196 -6.63 -1.30 3.58
C GLU A 196 -6.65 -0.56 2.24
N GLU A 197 -7.32 -1.15 1.25
CA GLU A 197 -7.57 -0.47 -0.02
C GLU A 197 -8.30 0.87 0.23
N PRO A 198 -7.83 2.00 -0.36
CA PRO A 198 -8.46 3.29 -0.14
C PRO A 198 -9.94 3.30 -0.57
N LEU A 199 -10.81 3.98 0.17
CA LEU A 199 -12.23 4.10 -0.14
C LEU A 199 -12.57 5.50 -0.65
N LEU A 200 -13.08 5.60 -1.87
CA LEU A 200 -13.51 6.83 -2.55
C LEU A 200 -15.01 7.06 -2.33
N GLY A 201 -15.38 8.20 -1.73
CA GLY A 201 -16.79 8.59 -1.53
C GLY A 201 -17.62 7.56 -0.74
N ARG A 202 -18.87 7.29 -1.19
CA ARG A 202 -19.79 6.32 -0.58
C ARG A 202 -19.46 4.88 -1.02
N ASP A 203 -18.29 4.39 -0.62
CA ASP A 203 -17.89 2.97 -0.71
C ASP A 203 -17.38 2.47 -2.07
N ARG A 204 -16.86 3.34 -2.94
CA ARG A 204 -16.11 2.88 -4.11
C ARG A 204 -14.67 2.58 -3.73
N THR A 205 -14.18 1.37 -3.92
CA THR A 205 -12.77 1.06 -3.71
C THR A 205 -11.90 1.80 -4.72
N GLY A 206 -10.93 2.57 -4.23
CA GLY A 206 -9.87 3.20 -4.99
C GLY A 206 -8.78 2.18 -5.25
N THR A 207 -8.68 1.74 -6.50
CA THR A 207 -7.62 0.80 -6.91
C THR A 207 -6.35 1.57 -7.27
N LEU A 208 -5.21 0.92 -7.03
CA LEU A 208 -3.91 1.40 -7.49
C LEU A 208 -3.67 0.95 -8.93
N ASP A 209 -3.08 1.83 -9.75
CA ASP A 209 -2.77 1.56 -11.15
C ASP A 209 -1.60 0.56 -11.33
N ALA A 210 -1.17 0.34 -12.57
CA ALA A 210 -0.05 -0.54 -12.86
C ALA A 210 1.27 -0.06 -12.22
N GLU A 211 1.42 1.23 -11.98
CA GLU A 211 2.57 1.84 -11.33
C GLU A 211 2.39 1.92 -9.79
N GLY A 212 1.29 1.40 -9.26
CA GLY A 212 0.90 1.42 -7.85
C GLY A 212 0.51 2.80 -7.34
N ARG A 213 -0.06 3.64 -8.22
CA ARG A 213 -0.51 5.00 -7.92
C ARG A 213 -2.01 5.02 -7.70
N LEU A 214 -2.45 5.76 -6.69
CA LEU A 214 -3.86 6.06 -6.48
C LEU A 214 -4.24 7.26 -7.34
N HIS A 215 -5.31 7.16 -8.12
CA HIS A 215 -5.84 8.30 -8.87
C HIS A 215 -7.01 8.93 -8.12
N LEU A 216 -6.89 10.22 -7.80
CA LEU A 216 -7.94 11.02 -7.19
C LEU A 216 -8.31 12.15 -8.12
N SER A 217 -9.60 12.49 -8.23
CA SER A 217 -10.01 13.72 -8.90
C SER A 217 -10.15 14.85 -7.88
N ASP A 218 -9.97 16.09 -8.33
CA ASP A 218 -10.20 17.25 -7.47
C ASP A 218 -11.59 17.22 -6.82
N GLY A 219 -11.62 17.32 -5.49
CA GLY A 219 -12.83 17.28 -4.67
C GLY A 219 -13.36 15.89 -4.32
N ASP A 220 -12.73 14.82 -4.78
CA ASP A 220 -12.97 13.49 -4.20
C ASP A 220 -12.42 13.47 -2.76
N SER A 221 -13.10 12.82 -1.83
CA SER A 221 -12.49 12.46 -0.55
C SER A 221 -12.12 10.99 -0.58
N VAL A 222 -10.95 10.68 -0.02
CA VAL A 222 -10.51 9.31 0.15
C VAL A 222 -10.37 9.00 1.64
N LYS A 223 -10.96 7.89 2.06
CA LYS A 223 -10.84 7.34 3.39
C LYS A 223 -9.81 6.22 3.35
N MET A 224 -8.78 6.34 4.17
CA MET A 224 -7.77 5.31 4.38
C MET A 224 -7.97 4.67 5.74
N ARG A 225 -8.16 3.36 5.76
CA ARG A 225 -8.24 2.58 6.99
C ARG A 225 -6.90 1.96 7.28
N VAL A 226 -6.45 2.15 8.51
CA VAL A 226 -5.17 1.62 8.98
C VAL A 226 -5.42 0.82 10.24
N SER A 227 -5.24 -0.50 10.13
CA SER A 227 -5.25 -1.40 11.28
C SER A 227 -3.83 -1.66 11.75
N PHE A 228 -3.66 -1.94 13.03
CA PHE A 228 -2.36 -2.37 13.54
C PHE A 228 -2.49 -3.44 14.62
N TYR A 229 -1.43 -4.21 14.77
CA TYR A 229 -1.32 -5.33 15.71
C TYR A 229 0.06 -5.31 16.38
N SER A 230 0.12 -5.68 17.66
CA SER A 230 1.36 -6.04 18.35
C SER A 230 1.12 -7.20 19.30
N ASP A 231 2.08 -8.13 19.41
CA ASP A 231 2.00 -9.24 20.36
C ASP A 231 2.30 -8.75 21.79
N GLY A 232 3.32 -7.90 21.94
CA GLY A 232 3.61 -7.17 23.17
C GLY A 232 2.95 -5.78 23.19
N TYR A 233 2.31 -5.41 24.29
CA TYR A 233 1.84 -4.04 24.50
C TYR A 233 2.68 -3.38 25.59
N THR A 234 3.37 -2.29 25.23
CA THR A 234 4.02 -1.42 26.19
C THR A 234 3.15 -0.18 26.39
N PRO A 235 2.88 0.27 27.64
CA PRO A 235 2.14 1.50 27.90
C PRO A 235 2.81 2.79 27.40
N ALA A 236 4.06 2.70 26.94
CA ALA A 236 4.78 3.83 26.36
C ALA A 236 4.01 4.37 25.13
N ALA A 237 3.91 5.69 25.03
CA ALA A 237 3.24 6.34 23.92
C ALA A 237 3.82 5.88 22.58
N LYS A 238 2.93 5.45 21.69
CA LYS A 238 3.25 5.14 20.29
C LYS A 238 2.33 5.99 19.44
N ARG A 239 2.87 6.52 18.36
CA ARG A 239 2.12 7.42 17.48
C ARG A 239 2.09 6.86 16.08
N LEU A 240 0.88 6.62 15.59
CA LEU A 240 0.62 6.38 14.18
C LEU A 240 0.52 7.75 13.51
N VAL A 241 1.26 7.97 12.43
CA VAL A 241 1.28 9.23 11.69
C VAL A 241 0.92 8.95 10.23
N CYS A 242 -0.06 9.67 9.73
CA CYS A 242 -0.33 9.84 8.32
C CYS A 242 0.34 11.14 7.85
N ALA A 243 1.11 11.07 6.79
CA ALA A 243 1.81 12.22 6.22
C ALA A 243 1.52 12.32 4.72
N THR A 244 1.37 13.54 4.23
CA THR A 244 1.28 13.87 2.81
C THR A 244 2.31 14.93 2.45
N ASP A 245 2.36 15.35 1.18
CA ASP A 245 3.16 16.51 0.77
C ASP A 245 2.59 17.86 1.23
N GLY A 246 1.37 17.86 1.78
CA GLY A 246 0.62 19.04 2.24
C GLY A 246 0.22 20.04 1.15
N THR A 247 0.72 19.87 -0.07
CA THR A 247 0.60 20.86 -1.15
C THR A 247 -0.53 20.49 -2.11
N PHE A 248 -0.57 19.22 -2.52
CA PHE A 248 -1.53 18.73 -3.51
C PHE A 248 -2.56 17.78 -2.88
N LEU A 249 -2.20 17.20 -1.74
CA LEU A 249 -3.06 16.31 -0.97
C LEU A 249 -2.96 16.68 0.50
N LYS A 250 -4.09 17.06 1.10
CA LYS A 250 -4.17 17.38 2.53
C LYS A 250 -4.85 16.26 3.31
N ILE A 251 -4.51 16.18 4.59
CA ILE A 251 -5.23 15.35 5.55
C ILE A 251 -6.37 16.22 6.11
N ALA A 252 -7.60 15.75 5.93
CA ALA A 252 -8.82 16.43 6.37
C ALA A 252 -9.26 15.97 7.79
N SER A 253 -8.75 14.82 8.24
CA SER A 253 -8.85 14.36 9.64
C SER A 253 -7.60 14.76 10.44
N ASP A 254 -7.47 14.26 11.65
CA ASP A 254 -6.20 14.29 12.38
C ASP A 254 -5.12 13.55 11.56
N ASP A 255 -3.90 14.08 11.58
CA ASP A 255 -2.73 13.52 10.89
C ASP A 255 -2.04 12.41 11.69
N SER A 256 -2.51 12.17 12.91
CA SER A 256 -1.87 11.23 13.82
C SER A 256 -2.82 10.72 14.89
N TYR A 257 -2.45 9.58 15.47
CA TYR A 257 -3.22 8.88 16.47
C TYR A 257 -2.29 8.26 17.52
N ASP A 258 -2.62 8.50 18.79
CA ASP A 258 -1.94 7.88 19.91
C ASP A 258 -2.49 6.48 20.13
N VAL A 259 -1.64 5.47 19.94
CA VAL A 259 -2.04 4.06 19.96
C VAL A 259 -2.32 3.63 21.40
N ALA A 260 -3.61 3.51 21.73
CA ALA A 260 -4.08 3.13 23.06
C ALA A 260 -4.24 1.61 23.27
N SER A 261 -4.26 0.81 22.18
CA SER A 261 -4.51 -0.62 22.20
C SER A 261 -3.49 -1.39 21.37
N ARG A 262 -3.36 -2.70 21.60
CA ARG A 262 -2.56 -3.61 20.76
C ARG A 262 -3.26 -3.99 19.45
N TYR A 263 -4.56 -3.74 19.35
CA TYR A 263 -5.37 -3.90 18.15
C TYR A 263 -6.30 -2.69 18.06
N ASP A 264 -6.24 -1.98 16.94
CA ASP A 264 -7.13 -0.87 16.66
C ASP A 264 -7.25 -0.67 15.15
N THR A 265 -8.19 0.15 14.74
CA THR A 265 -8.31 0.62 13.36
C THR A 265 -8.64 2.11 13.35
N VAL A 266 -7.79 2.87 12.66
CA VAL A 266 -7.89 4.32 12.56
C VAL A 266 -8.23 4.69 11.13
N GLU A 267 -9.02 5.75 10.97
CA GLU A 267 -9.39 6.28 9.66
C GLU A 267 -8.70 7.63 9.42
N PHE A 268 -7.96 7.73 8.32
CA PHE A 268 -7.43 8.99 7.81
C PHE A 268 -8.23 9.43 6.60
N TRP A 269 -8.71 10.67 6.62
CA TRP A 269 -9.41 11.26 5.48
C TRP A 269 -8.45 12.15 4.73
N LEU A 270 -8.27 11.91 3.44
CA LEU A 270 -7.46 12.75 2.57
C LEU A 270 -8.36 13.50 1.59
N ARG A 271 -7.98 14.75 1.31
CA ARG A 271 -8.64 15.63 0.37
C ARG A 271 -7.61 16.18 -0.62
N PRO A 272 -7.75 15.91 -1.93
CA PRO A 272 -6.98 16.58 -2.96
C PRO A 272 -7.30 18.07 -2.92
N GLU A 273 -6.27 18.90 -3.02
CA GLU A 273 -6.42 20.32 -3.30
C GLU A 273 -6.82 20.49 -4.76
N THR A 274 -7.55 21.56 -5.09
CA THR A 274 -7.98 21.75 -6.46
C THR A 274 -6.90 22.44 -7.26
N LEU A 275 -6.51 21.85 -8.39
CA LEU A 275 -5.33 22.25 -9.12
C LEU A 275 -5.66 22.59 -10.58
N GLY A 276 -4.88 23.49 -11.16
CA GLY A 276 -4.93 23.77 -12.61
C GLY A 276 -4.29 22.68 -13.47
N PHE A 277 -3.55 21.75 -12.85
CA PHE A 277 -2.72 20.73 -13.49
C PHE A 277 -2.75 19.42 -12.69
N ASP A 278 -2.37 18.31 -13.35
CA ASP A 278 -2.25 17.03 -12.67
C ASP A 278 -0.96 17.02 -11.83
N ALA A 279 -1.05 16.60 -10.57
CA ALA A 279 0.07 16.59 -9.63
C ALA A 279 0.33 15.21 -9.06
N LEU A 280 1.60 14.92 -8.75
CA LEU A 280 2.02 13.72 -8.06
C LEU A 280 2.30 14.06 -6.60
N ALA A 281 1.48 13.48 -5.72
CA ALA A 281 1.61 13.51 -4.28
C ALA A 281 2.06 12.15 -3.73
N ARG A 282 2.27 12.08 -2.42
CA ARG A 282 2.58 10.84 -1.71
C ARG A 282 1.80 10.79 -0.41
N VAL A 283 1.34 9.59 -0.05
CA VAL A 283 0.87 9.28 1.30
C VAL A 283 1.89 8.39 1.99
N GLY A 284 2.18 8.69 3.26
CA GLY A 284 3.01 7.88 4.13
C GLY A 284 2.28 7.56 5.43
N ILE A 285 2.23 6.29 5.79
CA ILE A 285 1.77 5.80 7.09
C ILE A 285 3.01 5.31 7.84
N THR A 286 3.27 5.90 9.00
CA THR A 286 4.42 5.53 9.84
C THR A 286 3.96 5.26 11.25
N LEU A 287 4.37 4.13 11.81
CA LEU A 287 4.19 3.79 13.21
C LEU A 287 5.55 3.54 13.84
N ALA A 288 5.91 4.41 14.77
CA ALA A 288 7.17 4.34 15.50
C ALA A 288 6.90 4.46 17.01
N ALA A 289 7.85 3.94 17.80
CA ALA A 289 7.90 4.28 19.22
C ALA A 289 8.11 5.79 19.38
N ASP A 290 7.38 6.43 20.30
CA ASP A 290 7.60 7.86 20.56
C ASP A 290 9.01 8.04 21.14
N THR A 291 9.90 8.60 20.32
CA THR A 291 11.30 8.86 20.68
C THR A 291 11.43 9.98 21.71
N ARG A 292 10.38 10.78 21.93
CA ARG A 292 10.36 11.84 22.95
C ARG A 292 10.38 11.29 24.38
N ALA A 293 9.93 10.04 24.58
CA ALA A 293 9.94 9.38 25.88
C ALA A 293 11.33 8.82 26.29
N GLY A 294 12.37 9.07 25.50
CA GLY A 294 13.70 8.50 25.67
C GLY A 294 13.83 7.09 25.05
N PRO A 295 15.07 6.59 24.88
CA PRO A 295 15.29 5.25 24.35
C PRO A 295 14.66 4.21 25.29
N ALA A 296 13.78 3.37 24.76
CA ALA A 296 13.21 2.27 25.53
C ALA A 296 14.35 1.33 25.99
N PRO A 297 14.36 0.89 27.27
CA PRO A 297 15.35 -0.07 27.75
C PRO A 297 15.09 -1.42 27.08
N GLY A 298 15.90 -1.76 26.07
CA GLY A 298 15.87 -3.05 25.39
C GLY A 298 15.35 -3.00 23.96
N GLY A 299 16.26 -2.72 23.03
CA GLY A 299 16.09 -2.97 21.60
C GLY A 299 15.57 -1.78 20.79
N ASP A 300 16.23 -1.53 19.67
CA ASP A 300 15.81 -0.61 18.63
C ASP A 300 14.47 -1.11 18.03
N SER A 301 13.34 -0.57 18.51
CA SER A 301 12.02 -0.95 17.99
C SER A 301 11.97 -0.62 16.50
N LEU A 302 11.67 -1.62 15.67
CA LEU A 302 11.55 -1.43 14.23
C LEU A 302 10.43 -0.43 13.93
N THR A 303 10.67 0.45 12.97
CA THR A 303 9.68 1.42 12.52
C THR A 303 8.96 0.86 11.31
N THR A 304 7.64 0.76 11.40
CA THR A 304 6.82 0.40 10.24
C THR A 304 6.52 1.67 9.45
N SER A 305 7.03 1.76 8.23
CA SER A 305 6.77 2.89 7.34
C SER A 305 6.40 2.41 5.94
N ALA A 306 5.16 2.68 5.56
CA ALA A 306 4.60 2.36 4.24
C ALA A 306 4.13 3.65 3.57
N GLY A 307 4.25 3.72 2.25
CA GLY A 307 3.72 4.85 1.51
C GLY A 307 3.64 4.57 0.04
N PHE A 308 2.66 5.18 -0.60
CA PHE A 308 2.37 4.99 -2.02
C PHE A 308 2.07 6.34 -2.68
N PRO A 309 2.36 6.46 -3.99
CA PRO A 309 2.10 7.67 -4.75
C PRO A 309 0.60 7.89 -4.99
N VAL A 310 0.19 9.15 -5.05
CA VAL A 310 -1.17 9.58 -5.38
C VAL A 310 -1.09 10.59 -6.51
N VAL A 311 -1.80 10.34 -7.60
CA VAL A 311 -1.93 11.29 -8.71
C VAL A 311 -3.26 12.02 -8.54
N VAL A 312 -3.15 13.31 -8.22
CA VAL A 312 -4.28 14.24 -8.17
C VAL A 312 -4.54 14.74 -9.58
N ARG A 313 -5.69 14.37 -10.14
CA ARG A 313 -6.12 14.72 -11.50
C ARG A 313 -7.10 15.88 -11.44
N ARG A 314 -6.86 16.86 -12.30
CA ARG A 314 -7.80 17.95 -12.49
C ARG A 314 -9.14 17.42 -12.99
N SER A 315 -10.23 17.89 -12.40
CA SER A 315 -11.56 17.50 -12.84
C SER A 315 -11.91 18.18 -14.17
N ARG A 316 -11.88 17.41 -15.27
CA ARG A 316 -12.22 17.91 -16.62
C ARG A 316 -13.67 18.40 -16.71
N SER A 317 -14.59 17.77 -15.99
CA SER A 317 -16.00 18.18 -15.95
C SER A 317 -16.17 19.51 -15.24
N ARG A 318 -15.47 19.74 -14.11
CA ARG A 318 -15.46 21.05 -13.45
C ARG A 318 -14.83 22.12 -14.32
N LEU A 319 -13.72 21.82 -15.01
CA LEU A 319 -13.10 22.74 -15.95
C LEU A 319 -14.07 23.11 -17.09
N LEU A 320 -14.73 22.12 -17.69
CA LEU A 320 -15.70 22.34 -18.77
C LEU A 320 -16.89 23.17 -18.26
N ALA A 321 -17.42 22.85 -17.09
CA ALA A 321 -18.52 23.59 -16.47
C ALA A 321 -18.12 25.05 -16.19
N TRP A 322 -16.92 25.26 -15.67
CA TRP A 322 -16.36 26.60 -15.44
C TRP A 322 -16.23 27.38 -16.75
N VAL A 323 -15.56 26.82 -17.77
CA VAL A 323 -15.38 27.46 -19.08
C VAL A 323 -16.73 27.78 -19.73
N SER A 324 -17.67 26.84 -19.69
CA SER A 324 -19.00 27.01 -20.29
C SER A 324 -19.80 28.08 -19.59
N ALA A 325 -19.80 28.10 -18.24
CA ALA A 325 -20.48 29.11 -17.45
C ALA A 325 -19.86 30.50 -17.66
N SER A 326 -18.53 30.59 -17.73
CA SER A 326 -17.83 31.84 -18.02
C SER A 326 -18.12 32.36 -19.42
N ALA A 327 -18.13 31.48 -20.43
CA ALA A 327 -18.46 31.84 -21.80
C ALA A 327 -19.91 32.31 -21.95
N ALA A 328 -20.86 31.58 -21.35
CA ALA A 328 -22.27 31.96 -21.34
C ALA A 328 -22.49 33.30 -20.62
N GLY A 329 -21.83 33.52 -19.47
CA GLY A 329 -21.88 34.77 -18.73
C GLY A 329 -21.34 35.94 -19.56
N ALA A 330 -20.16 35.80 -20.16
CA ALA A 330 -19.57 36.82 -21.03
C ALA A 330 -20.44 37.15 -22.25
N PHE A 331 -21.03 36.13 -22.88
CA PHE A 331 -21.96 36.31 -24.00
C PHE A 331 -23.19 37.11 -23.57
N LEU A 332 -23.81 36.78 -22.43
CA LEU A 332 -24.98 37.50 -21.91
C LEU A 332 -24.68 38.96 -21.54
N VAL A 333 -23.47 39.24 -21.03
CA VAL A 333 -23.02 40.62 -20.76
C VAL A 333 -22.81 41.41 -22.05
N ALA A 334 -22.28 40.78 -23.11
CA ALA A 334 -22.03 41.43 -24.40
C ALA A 334 -23.28 41.58 -25.27
N LEU A 335 -24.28 40.72 -25.07
CA LEU A 335 -25.50 40.62 -25.89
C LEU A 335 -26.25 41.97 -26.07
N PRO A 336 -26.41 42.83 -25.04
CA PRO A 336 -27.03 44.14 -25.19
C PRO A 336 -26.36 45.06 -26.22
N ALA A 337 -25.03 44.98 -26.37
CA ALA A 337 -24.29 45.77 -27.35
C ALA A 337 -24.49 45.24 -28.77
N VAL A 338 -24.57 43.91 -28.92
CA VAL A 338 -24.76 43.24 -30.22
C VAL A 338 -26.17 43.45 -30.78
N LEU A 339 -27.19 43.42 -29.92
CA LEU A 339 -28.60 43.52 -30.35
C LEU A 339 -29.00 44.95 -30.76
N GLY A 340 -28.17 45.96 -30.51
CA GLY A 340 -28.40 47.34 -30.93
C GLY A 340 -29.57 48.04 -30.20
N PRO A 341 -29.92 49.28 -30.60
CA PRO A 341 -30.88 50.12 -29.90
C PRO A 341 -32.35 49.66 -29.99
N GLY A 342 -32.68 48.70 -30.85
CA GLY A 342 -34.07 48.24 -31.07
C GLY A 342 -34.65 47.34 -29.97
N VAL A 343 -33.83 46.80 -29.06
CA VAL A 343 -34.30 45.91 -27.99
C VAL A 343 -34.71 46.70 -26.74
N GLN A 344 -35.77 46.30 -26.05
CA GLN A 344 -36.24 46.99 -24.84
C GLN A 344 -35.15 47.03 -23.74
N LEU A 345 -35.03 48.19 -23.08
CA LEU A 345 -34.04 48.43 -22.01
C LEU A 345 -34.09 47.38 -20.88
N PRO A 346 -35.27 46.94 -20.37
CA PRO A 346 -35.33 45.95 -19.29
C PRO A 346 -34.68 44.61 -19.65
N LEU A 347 -34.84 44.15 -20.90
CA LEU A 347 -34.24 42.89 -21.35
C LEU A 347 -32.72 42.99 -21.40
N ARG A 348 -32.18 44.13 -21.84
CA ARG A 348 -30.73 44.38 -21.85
C ARG A 348 -30.13 44.36 -20.46
N VAL A 349 -30.79 45.03 -19.50
CA VAL A 349 -30.38 45.04 -18.09
C VAL A 349 -30.43 43.63 -17.52
N LEU A 350 -31.50 42.88 -17.80
CA LEU A 350 -31.63 41.49 -17.34
C LEU A 350 -30.50 40.61 -17.88
N CYS A 351 -30.18 40.67 -19.18
CA CYS A 351 -29.06 39.91 -19.76
C CYS A 351 -27.72 40.27 -19.09
N ALA A 352 -27.44 41.56 -18.89
CA ALA A 352 -26.21 42.01 -18.25
C ALA A 352 -26.11 41.52 -16.79
N VAL A 353 -27.19 41.62 -16.02
CA VAL A 353 -27.25 41.16 -14.62
C VAL A 353 -27.09 39.64 -14.54
N CYS A 354 -27.82 38.88 -15.35
CA CYS A 354 -27.70 37.42 -15.40
C CYS A 354 -26.30 36.97 -15.84
N GLY A 355 -25.71 37.64 -16.83
CA GLY A 355 -24.36 37.37 -17.30
C GLY A 355 -23.31 37.65 -16.21
N ALA A 356 -23.42 38.78 -15.52
CA ALA A 356 -22.55 39.13 -14.39
C ALA A 356 -22.70 38.14 -13.22
N ALA A 357 -23.94 37.72 -12.91
CA ALA A 357 -24.21 36.71 -11.90
C ALA A 357 -23.59 35.35 -12.26
N LEU A 358 -23.70 34.91 -13.52
CA LEU A 358 -23.06 33.68 -14.00
C LEU A 358 -21.53 33.73 -13.90
N LEU A 359 -20.93 34.86 -14.28
CA LEU A 359 -19.49 35.07 -14.11
C LEU A 359 -19.07 35.04 -12.64
N ALA A 360 -19.85 35.67 -11.76
CA ALA A 360 -19.61 35.63 -10.32
C ALA A 360 -19.74 34.22 -9.75
N VAL A 361 -20.76 33.46 -10.14
CA VAL A 361 -20.94 32.05 -9.73
C VAL A 361 -19.79 31.18 -10.24
N ALA A 362 -19.38 31.35 -11.51
CA ALA A 362 -18.23 30.64 -12.06
C ALA A 362 -16.93 30.98 -11.31
N ASN A 363 -16.73 32.25 -10.95
CA ASN A 363 -15.53 32.71 -10.26
C ASN A 363 -15.57 32.59 -8.74
N ILE A 364 -16.70 32.31 -8.11
CA ILE A 364 -16.79 32.18 -6.64
C ILE A 364 -17.14 30.73 -6.30
N VAL A 365 -18.22 30.18 -6.82
CA VAL A 365 -18.68 28.83 -6.43
C VAL A 365 -17.80 27.76 -7.05
N ILE A 366 -17.52 27.88 -8.36
CA ILE A 366 -16.71 26.88 -9.06
C ILE A 366 -15.21 27.09 -8.75
N SER A 367 -14.82 28.31 -8.34
CA SER A 367 -13.44 28.61 -7.95
C SER A 367 -13.14 28.46 -6.45
N HIS A 368 -14.11 28.57 -5.53
CA HIS A 368 -13.90 28.36 -4.07
C HIS A 368 -14.30 26.95 -3.63
N ALA A 369 -14.85 26.14 -4.54
CA ALA A 369 -14.61 24.71 -4.50
C ALA A 369 -13.13 24.36 -4.79
N ARG A 370 -12.21 25.36 -4.93
CA ARG A 370 -10.77 25.15 -5.07
C ARG A 370 -10.06 24.93 -3.75
#